data_AF-A0A525D2L8-F1
#
_entry.id   AF-A0A525D2L8-F1
#
_cell.length_a   1.000
_cell.length_b   1.000
_cell.length_c   1.000
_cell.angle_alpha   90.00
_cell.angle_beta   90.00
_cell.angle_gamma   90.00
#
_symmetry.space_group_name_H-M   'P 1'
#
loop_
_entity.id
_entity.type
_entity.pdbx_description
1 polymer ?
#
loop_
_entity_poly.entity_id
_entity_poly.type
_entity_poly.pdbx_seq_one_letter_code
_entity_poly.pdbx_strand_id
1 'polypeptide(L)'
;MKAIIKKSVKLTALVILGLCLTLPSLSIGAQQQSPNQAATQAPSTSAVVPAGCSDGFVFDRNAGRMVKKSSVDLIVTKVEFRYTDSGGVAMRPTIKNRCSGRVTGNVDVAIDGAVVTLGPPPPKGTSTGSWFVTGIQKQYRVTVDHNDRVKESNERNNRCRATIPKGDPSMTYRCR
;
A
#
# COMPACT_ATOMS: atom_id res chain seq x y z
N MET A 1 10.14 -53.03 28.72
CA MET A 1 11.15 -52.17 29.38
C MET A 1 10.45 -50.85 29.73
N LYS A 2 9.84 -50.72 30.92
CA LYS A 2 10.36 -50.07 32.14
C LYS A 2 10.98 -48.66 31.92
N ALA A 3 10.33 -47.69 32.56
CA ALA A 3 10.39 -46.24 32.43
C ALA A 3 11.65 -45.57 33.01
N ILE A 4 11.91 -44.30 32.62
CA ILE A 4 12.52 -43.29 33.51
C ILE A 4 11.86 -41.92 33.29
N ILE A 5 11.22 -41.45 34.36
CA ILE A 5 10.72 -40.09 34.61
C ILE A 5 11.87 -39.25 35.19
N LYS A 6 12.00 -37.95 34.83
CA LYS A 6 12.66 -36.97 35.70
C LYS A 6 11.88 -35.65 35.81
N LYS A 7 11.65 -35.28 37.07
CA LYS A 7 10.95 -34.14 37.70
C LYS A 7 11.65 -32.79 37.42
N SER A 8 10.92 -31.69 37.14
CA SER A 8 10.40 -30.64 38.06
C SER A 8 11.44 -29.75 38.75
N VAL A 9 11.32 -28.41 38.61
CA VAL A 9 11.50 -27.41 39.68
C VAL A 9 10.62 -26.17 39.40
N LYS A 10 9.77 -25.80 40.36
CA LYS A 10 9.13 -24.47 40.48
C LYS A 10 10.03 -23.58 41.33
N LEU A 11 10.07 -22.28 41.07
CA LEU A 11 10.36 -21.31 42.14
C LEU A 11 9.56 -20.02 41.94
N THR A 12 9.16 -19.49 43.09
CA THR A 12 8.07 -18.54 43.37
C THR A 12 8.68 -17.29 44.02
N ALA A 13 7.86 -16.22 44.11
CA ALA A 13 8.00 -15.01 44.96
C ALA A 13 8.64 -13.79 44.27
N LEU A 14 8.28 -12.53 44.56
CA LEU A 14 7.71 -11.95 45.78
C LEU A 14 6.96 -10.62 45.49
N VAL A 15 5.99 -10.34 46.35
CA VAL A 15 5.08 -9.18 46.47
C VAL A 15 5.78 -7.92 47.00
N ILE A 16 5.39 -6.72 46.53
CA ILE A 16 5.37 -5.44 47.29
C ILE A 16 4.20 -4.59 46.73
N LEU A 17 2.99 -4.59 47.29
CA LEU A 17 2.44 -3.75 48.38
C LEU A 17 2.78 -2.26 48.29
N GLY A 18 1.84 -1.44 47.82
CA GLY A 18 1.92 0.02 47.81
C GLY A 18 0.54 0.65 47.86
N LEU A 19 -0.03 0.69 49.07
CA LEU A 19 -1.26 1.37 49.46
C LEU A 19 -1.10 2.90 49.32
N CYS A 20 -2.03 3.57 48.65
CA CYS A 20 -2.30 4.99 48.92
C CYS A 20 -3.77 5.32 48.64
N LEU A 21 -4.54 5.39 49.72
CA LEU A 21 -5.89 5.95 49.78
C LEU A 21 -5.80 7.48 49.72
N THR A 22 -6.59 8.12 48.86
CA THR A 22 -7.39 9.32 49.18
C THR A 22 -8.45 9.56 48.09
N LEU A 23 -9.72 9.51 48.50
CA LEU A 23 -10.85 10.10 47.78
C LEU A 23 -10.84 11.62 47.98
N PRO A 24 -11.38 12.40 47.02
CA PRO A 24 -12.59 13.14 47.39
C PRO A 24 -13.66 13.24 46.30
N SER A 25 -14.90 13.17 46.79
CA SER A 25 -16.06 14.00 46.45
C SER A 25 -16.67 13.95 45.05
N LEU A 26 -17.89 13.38 44.99
CA LEU A 26 -18.91 13.76 44.01
C LEU A 26 -19.18 15.27 44.09
N SER A 27 -19.18 15.92 42.93
CA SER A 27 -19.86 17.19 42.71
C SER A 27 -20.77 17.05 41.50
N ILE A 28 -22.07 17.00 41.76
CA ILE A 28 -23.12 17.25 40.76
C ILE A 28 -23.19 18.77 40.61
N GLY A 29 -22.58 19.29 39.55
CA GLY A 29 -22.74 20.66 39.11
C GLY A 29 -23.56 20.69 37.83
N ALA A 30 -24.83 21.08 37.94
CA ALA A 30 -25.56 21.58 36.79
C ALA A 30 -25.03 22.98 36.47
N GLN A 31 -24.35 23.15 35.34
CA GLN A 31 -24.16 24.48 34.75
C GLN A 31 -24.37 24.45 33.25
N GLN A 32 -25.40 25.21 32.88
CA GLN A 32 -25.85 25.66 31.59
C GLN A 32 -24.80 26.62 30.99
N GLN A 33 -24.22 26.28 29.82
CA GLN A 33 -23.57 27.28 28.97
C GLN A 33 -23.36 26.78 27.52
N SER A 34 -23.88 27.58 26.59
CA SER A 34 -23.62 27.61 25.14
C SER A 34 -22.81 28.88 24.83
N PRO A 35 -22.26 29.10 23.63
CA PRO A 35 -21.20 28.36 22.95
C PRO A 35 -19.96 29.28 22.76
N ASN A 36 -18.77 28.83 23.15
CA ASN A 36 -17.49 29.23 22.54
C ASN A 36 -16.35 28.70 23.40
N GLN A 37 -15.87 27.49 23.12
CA GLN A 37 -14.47 27.15 23.35
C GLN A 37 -14.01 26.24 22.21
N ALA A 38 -12.98 26.70 21.53
CA ALA A 38 -12.23 25.99 20.52
C ALA A 38 -11.68 24.70 21.13
N ALA A 39 -12.35 23.58 20.85
CA ALA A 39 -11.75 22.28 21.03
C ALA A 39 -10.76 22.08 19.88
N THR A 40 -9.49 22.06 20.22
CA THR A 40 -8.38 21.60 19.40
C THR A 40 -8.67 20.16 18.98
N GLN A 41 -9.37 20.00 17.86
CA GLN A 41 -9.47 18.72 17.16
C GLN A 41 -8.06 18.42 16.64
N ALA A 42 -7.42 17.41 17.23
CA ALA A 42 -6.33 16.75 16.54
C ALA A 42 -6.87 16.35 15.16
N PRO A 43 -6.22 16.77 14.05
CA PRO A 43 -6.67 16.36 12.74
C PRO A 43 -6.55 14.86 12.67
N SER A 44 -7.70 14.18 12.72
CA SER A 44 -7.78 12.82 12.23
C SER A 44 -7.41 12.91 10.76
N THR A 45 -6.14 12.63 10.47
CA THR A 45 -5.68 12.31 9.14
C THR A 45 -6.30 10.96 8.78
N SER A 46 -7.61 10.96 8.53
CA SER A 46 -8.22 10.00 7.62
C SER A 46 -7.50 10.22 6.30
N ALA A 47 -6.40 9.49 6.12
CA ALA A 47 -5.73 9.35 4.86
C ALA A 47 -6.83 9.06 3.85
N VAL A 48 -7.06 10.02 2.95
CA VAL A 48 -8.06 9.92 1.89
C VAL A 48 -7.86 8.55 1.25
N VAL A 49 -8.76 7.63 1.58
CA VAL A 49 -8.76 6.31 0.99
C VAL A 49 -9.09 6.56 -0.48
N PRO A 50 -8.17 6.31 -1.42
CA PRO A 50 -8.44 6.58 -2.82
C PRO A 50 -9.69 5.79 -3.20
N ALA A 51 -10.63 6.48 -3.85
CA ALA A 51 -11.93 5.91 -4.22
C ALA A 51 -11.73 4.55 -4.89
N GLY A 52 -12.05 3.45 -4.19
CA GLY A 52 -11.70 2.10 -4.65
C GLY A 52 -11.24 1.16 -3.55
N CYS A 53 -10.50 1.62 -2.54
CA CYS A 53 -10.06 0.70 -1.50
C CYS A 53 -11.18 0.50 -0.46
N SER A 54 -11.71 -0.71 -0.34
CA SER A 54 -12.59 -1.05 0.78
C SER A 54 -12.35 -2.48 1.21
N ASP A 55 -12.06 -2.66 2.49
CA ASP A 55 -12.06 -3.96 3.13
C ASP A 55 -13.51 -4.36 3.40
N GLY A 56 -14.17 -5.04 2.44
CA GLY A 56 -15.55 -5.47 2.65
C GLY A 56 -16.33 -5.88 1.40
N PHE A 57 -17.62 -6.13 1.61
CA PHE A 57 -18.58 -6.37 0.54
C PHE A 57 -19.28 -5.06 0.17
N VAL A 58 -19.43 -4.81 -1.11
CA VAL A 58 -20.18 -3.67 -1.65
C VAL A 58 -21.28 -4.23 -2.54
N PHE A 59 -22.47 -3.60 -2.51
CA PHE A 59 -23.53 -3.98 -3.42
C PHE A 59 -23.18 -3.51 -4.84
N ASP A 60 -22.99 -4.45 -5.75
CA ASP A 60 -22.83 -4.17 -7.17
C ASP A 60 -24.21 -4.16 -7.82
N ARG A 61 -24.66 -2.96 -8.23
CA ARG A 61 -25.97 -2.76 -8.86
C ARG A 61 -26.07 -3.44 -10.23
N ASN A 62 -24.96 -3.60 -10.95
CA ASN A 62 -24.96 -4.28 -12.24
C ASN A 62 -25.04 -5.81 -12.06
N ALA A 63 -24.37 -6.33 -11.02
CA ALA A 63 -24.42 -7.75 -10.69
C ALA A 63 -25.63 -8.15 -9.82
N GLY A 64 -26.38 -7.19 -9.30
CA GLY A 64 -27.53 -7.42 -8.42
C GLY A 64 -27.18 -8.11 -7.09
N ARG A 65 -25.91 -8.08 -6.66
CA ARG A 65 -25.42 -8.83 -5.50
C ARG A 65 -24.31 -8.12 -4.74
N MET A 66 -24.08 -8.56 -3.51
CA MET A 66 -22.91 -8.17 -2.74
C MET A 66 -21.65 -8.79 -3.37
N VAL A 67 -20.66 -7.96 -3.69
CA VAL A 67 -19.36 -8.37 -4.21
C VAL A 67 -18.27 -8.00 -3.22
N LYS A 68 -17.33 -8.93 -2.99
CA LYS A 68 -16.13 -8.61 -2.22
C LYS A 68 -15.25 -7.68 -3.05
N LYS A 69 -15.07 -6.46 -2.57
CA LYS A 69 -14.16 -5.49 -3.17
C LYS A 69 -12.73 -5.86 -2.80
N SER A 70 -11.81 -5.69 -3.75
CA SER A 70 -10.41 -5.94 -3.44
C SER A 70 -9.87 -4.84 -2.53
N SER A 71 -8.97 -5.26 -1.64
CA SER A 71 -8.20 -4.37 -0.79
C SER A 71 -6.84 -4.03 -1.38
N VAL A 72 -6.57 -4.40 -2.64
CA VAL A 72 -5.34 -4.06 -3.38
C VAL A 72 -5.68 -3.17 -4.56
N ASP A 73 -4.79 -2.23 -4.89
CA ASP A 73 -4.92 -1.35 -6.06
C ASP A 73 -3.53 -0.87 -6.49
N LEU A 74 -2.96 -1.56 -7.46
CA LEU A 74 -1.66 -1.35 -8.05
C LEU A 74 -1.75 -0.35 -9.19
N ILE A 75 -0.96 0.70 -9.10
CA ILE A 75 -0.80 1.65 -10.19
C ILE A 75 0.66 1.85 -10.50
N VAL A 76 0.97 2.07 -11.77
CA VAL A 76 2.24 2.67 -12.17
C VAL A 76 2.14 4.15 -11.81
N THR A 77 3.02 4.66 -10.95
CA THR A 77 3.00 6.07 -10.50
C THR A 77 4.06 6.93 -11.18
N LYS A 78 5.18 6.31 -11.52
CA LYS A 78 6.35 6.99 -12.05
C LYS A 78 7.10 6.02 -12.96
N VAL A 79 7.70 6.53 -14.01
CA VAL A 79 8.67 5.80 -14.82
C VAL A 79 9.86 6.71 -15.04
N GLU A 80 11.03 6.28 -14.58
CA GLU A 80 12.28 7.00 -14.82
C GLU A 80 12.98 6.40 -16.03
N PHE A 81 13.58 7.24 -16.84
CA PHE A 81 14.25 6.90 -18.08
C PHE A 81 15.69 7.39 -18.03
N ARG A 82 16.60 6.61 -18.58
CA ARG A 82 17.99 7.01 -18.84
C ARG A 82 18.42 6.46 -20.18
N TYR A 83 18.92 7.31 -21.06
CA TYR A 83 19.60 6.83 -22.26
C TYR A 83 20.92 6.18 -21.87
N THR A 84 21.29 5.12 -22.58
CA THR A 84 22.58 4.46 -22.41
C THR A 84 23.49 4.75 -23.59
N ASP A 85 24.80 4.69 -23.35
CA ASP A 85 25.82 4.92 -24.39
C ASP A 85 25.72 3.87 -25.53
N SER A 86 25.11 2.72 -25.25
CA SER A 86 24.80 1.67 -26.23
C SER A 86 23.60 1.97 -27.14
N GLY A 87 22.98 3.16 -27.03
CA GLY A 87 21.82 3.54 -27.83
C GLY A 87 20.50 2.90 -27.37
N GLY A 88 20.44 2.40 -26.14
CA GLY A 88 19.23 1.87 -25.51
C GLY A 88 18.64 2.81 -24.47
N VAL A 89 17.60 2.34 -23.79
CA VAL A 89 16.94 3.07 -22.71
C VAL A 89 16.81 2.17 -21.49
N ALA A 90 17.42 2.59 -20.38
CA ALA A 90 17.15 2.04 -19.06
C ALA A 90 15.87 2.67 -18.50
N MET A 91 14.93 1.84 -18.09
CA MET A 91 13.62 2.21 -17.56
C MET A 91 13.48 1.75 -16.11
N ARG A 92 12.90 2.59 -15.26
CA ARG A 92 12.69 2.29 -13.85
C ARG A 92 11.25 2.61 -13.42
N PRO A 93 10.29 1.70 -13.62
CA PRO A 93 8.91 1.91 -13.17
C PRO A 93 8.79 1.82 -11.64
N THR A 94 8.01 2.74 -11.07
CA THR A 94 7.57 2.73 -9.67
C THR A 94 6.11 2.35 -9.60
N ILE A 95 5.84 1.21 -8.97
CA ILE A 95 4.51 0.69 -8.70
C ILE A 95 4.10 1.08 -7.29
N LYS A 96 2.84 1.48 -7.11
CA LYS A 96 2.26 1.77 -5.80
C LYS A 96 1.03 0.91 -5.59
N ASN A 97 0.96 0.24 -4.44
CA ASN A 97 -0.31 -0.25 -3.91
C ASN A 97 -0.97 0.90 -3.16
N ARG A 98 -2.10 1.40 -3.66
CA ARG A 98 -2.84 2.51 -3.05
C ARG A 98 -3.69 2.08 -1.86
N CYS A 99 -3.93 0.78 -1.71
CA CYS A 99 -4.78 0.21 -0.67
C CYS A 99 -3.97 -0.52 0.42
N SER A 100 -4.65 -0.90 1.50
CA SER A 100 -4.10 -1.57 2.70
C SER A 100 -3.92 -3.09 2.55
N GLY A 101 -4.49 -3.69 1.51
CA GLY A 101 -4.36 -5.11 1.23
C GLY A 101 -2.93 -5.50 0.89
N ARG A 102 -2.54 -6.71 1.30
CA ARG A 102 -1.22 -7.26 1.04
C ARG A 102 -1.21 -7.99 -0.31
N VAL A 103 -0.19 -7.70 -1.12
CA VAL A 103 0.20 -8.55 -2.24
C VAL A 103 1.17 -9.60 -1.72
N THR A 104 0.87 -10.89 -1.96
CA THR A 104 1.67 -12.02 -1.44
C THR A 104 2.62 -12.61 -2.48
N GLY A 105 2.41 -12.33 -3.77
CA GLY A 105 3.23 -12.81 -4.87
C GLY A 105 4.00 -11.71 -5.58
N ASN A 106 4.91 -12.10 -6.46
CA ASN A 106 5.55 -11.16 -7.37
C ASN A 106 4.52 -10.54 -8.32
N VAL A 107 4.84 -9.35 -8.82
CA VAL A 107 4.00 -8.59 -9.75
C VAL A 107 4.72 -8.43 -11.07
N ASP A 108 4.07 -8.83 -12.16
CA ASP A 108 4.62 -8.71 -13.51
C ASP A 108 4.28 -7.35 -14.12
N VAL A 109 5.30 -6.60 -14.51
CA VAL A 109 5.19 -5.32 -15.20
C VAL A 109 5.57 -5.50 -16.66
N ALA A 110 4.62 -5.27 -17.57
CA ALA A 110 4.89 -5.25 -19.00
C ALA A 110 5.34 -3.86 -19.46
N ILE A 111 6.43 -3.79 -20.23
CA ILE A 111 6.98 -2.60 -20.88
C ILE A 111 7.04 -2.91 -22.38
N ASP A 112 6.07 -2.39 -23.14
CA ASP A 112 5.88 -2.68 -24.58
C ASP A 112 5.92 -4.18 -24.96
N GLY A 113 5.46 -5.03 -24.05
CA GLY A 113 5.40 -6.48 -24.23
C GLY A 113 6.56 -7.25 -23.60
N ALA A 114 7.67 -6.59 -23.25
CA ALA A 114 8.70 -7.19 -22.41
C ALA A 114 8.21 -7.24 -20.94
N VAL A 115 8.40 -8.37 -20.25
CA VAL A 115 7.90 -8.55 -18.88
C VAL A 115 9.03 -8.51 -17.87
N VAL A 116 8.81 -7.74 -16.80
CA VAL A 116 9.71 -7.60 -15.66
C VAL A 116 8.98 -7.99 -14.40
N THR A 117 9.52 -8.92 -13.63
CA THR A 117 8.91 -9.37 -12.39
C THR A 117 9.49 -8.60 -11.21
N LEU A 118 8.61 -7.95 -10.44
CA LEU A 118 8.96 -7.21 -9.24
C LEU A 118 8.54 -7.96 -7.98
N GLY A 119 9.27 -7.75 -6.89
CA GLY A 119 8.82 -8.18 -5.58
C GLY A 119 7.51 -7.48 -5.19
N PRO A 120 6.67 -8.13 -4.34
CA PRO A 120 5.38 -7.60 -3.93
C PRO A 120 5.52 -6.20 -3.31
N PRO A 121 4.73 -5.20 -3.74
CA PRO A 121 4.69 -3.92 -3.06
C PRO A 121 4.10 -4.09 -1.64
N PRO A 122 4.64 -3.39 -0.64
CA PRO A 122 4.05 -3.40 0.69
C PRO A 122 2.65 -2.77 0.69
N PRO A 123 1.81 -3.07 1.71
CA PRO A 123 0.54 -2.38 1.92
C PRO A 123 0.71 -0.85 1.92
N LYS A 124 -0.12 -0.13 1.18
CA LYS A 124 -0.04 1.33 0.98
C LYS A 124 1.35 1.85 0.56
N GLY A 125 2.20 0.99 0.01
CA GLY A 125 3.59 1.29 -0.29
C GLY A 125 3.95 1.12 -1.75
N THR A 126 5.25 1.27 -2.05
CA THR A 126 5.78 1.25 -3.40
C THR A 126 6.81 0.14 -3.59
N SER A 127 6.89 -0.34 -4.83
CA SER A 127 7.96 -1.22 -5.32
C SER A 127 8.52 -0.61 -6.61
N THR A 128 9.82 -0.77 -6.85
CA THR A 128 10.48 -0.18 -8.02
C THR A 128 11.29 -1.25 -8.72
N GLY A 129 11.12 -1.36 -10.03
CA GLY A 129 11.90 -2.23 -10.90
C GLY A 129 12.87 -1.46 -11.77
N SER A 130 13.93 -2.11 -12.24
CA SER A 130 14.80 -1.59 -13.28
C SER A 130 14.77 -2.55 -14.47
N TRP A 131 14.75 -2.00 -15.67
CA TRP A 131 14.74 -2.75 -16.92
C TRP A 131 15.54 -2.01 -17.99
N PHE A 132 15.98 -2.75 -18.99
CA PHE A 132 16.69 -2.20 -20.13
C PHE A 132 16.02 -2.64 -21.42
N VAL A 133 15.74 -1.68 -22.30
CA VAL A 133 15.20 -1.92 -23.64
C VAL A 133 16.25 -1.49 -24.67
N THR A 134 16.58 -2.39 -25.59
CA THR A 134 17.38 -2.06 -26.77
C THR A 134 16.49 -1.35 -27.79
N GLY A 135 16.96 -0.20 -28.28
CA GLY A 135 16.19 0.65 -29.20
C GLY A 135 15.42 1.77 -28.49
N ILE A 136 15.51 2.96 -29.07
CA ILE A 136 14.83 4.16 -28.58
C ILE A 136 13.46 4.25 -29.26
N GLN A 137 12.40 4.13 -28.47
CA GLN A 137 11.05 4.49 -28.91
C GLN A 137 10.67 5.85 -28.34
N LYS A 138 9.76 6.56 -29.04
CA LYS A 138 9.23 7.84 -28.55
C LYS A 138 8.28 7.66 -27.38
N GLN A 139 7.56 6.54 -27.34
CA GLN A 139 6.53 6.26 -26.36
C GLN A 139 6.64 4.81 -25.89
N TYR A 140 6.48 4.60 -24.59
CA TYR A 140 6.45 3.31 -23.94
C TYR A 140 5.12 3.11 -23.20
N ARG A 141 4.52 1.93 -23.35
CA ARG A 141 3.37 1.49 -22.55
C ARG A 141 3.86 0.60 -21.42
N VAL A 142 3.65 1.06 -20.20
CA VAL A 142 3.94 0.31 -18.96
C VAL A 142 2.64 -0.15 -18.35
N THR A 143 2.50 -1.44 -18.05
CA THR A 143 1.31 -2.02 -17.42
C THR A 143 1.73 -2.89 -16.24
N VAL A 144 1.31 -2.53 -15.04
CA VAL A 144 1.48 -3.39 -13.85
C VAL A 144 0.42 -4.48 -13.86
N ASP A 145 0.75 -5.66 -13.34
CA ASP A 145 -0.14 -6.83 -13.30
C ASP A 145 -0.83 -7.08 -14.65
N HIS A 146 -0.05 -7.06 -15.73
CA HIS A 146 -0.58 -7.09 -17.11
C HIS A 146 -1.39 -8.35 -17.48
N ASN A 147 -1.37 -9.36 -16.62
CA ASN A 147 -2.07 -10.63 -16.76
C ASN A 147 -3.21 -10.79 -15.73
N ASP A 148 -3.60 -9.71 -15.05
CA ASP A 148 -4.70 -9.60 -14.10
C ASP A 148 -4.67 -10.72 -13.03
N ARG A 149 -3.48 -11.05 -12.51
CA ARG A 149 -3.29 -12.13 -11.52
C ARG A 149 -3.60 -11.65 -10.11
N VAL A 150 -3.34 -10.39 -9.82
CA VAL A 150 -3.68 -9.77 -8.55
C VAL A 150 -5.08 -9.20 -8.73
N LYS A 151 -6.05 -9.67 -7.93
CA LYS A 151 -7.38 -9.05 -7.97
C LYS A 151 -7.30 -7.66 -7.36
N GLU A 152 -7.68 -6.64 -8.10
CA GLU A 152 -7.58 -5.25 -7.68
C GLU A 152 -8.93 -4.57 -7.52
N SER A 153 -8.91 -3.40 -6.91
CA SER A 153 -10.11 -2.59 -6.74
C SER A 153 -10.51 -1.91 -8.05
N ASN A 154 -9.55 -1.74 -8.98
CA ASN A 154 -9.73 -1.11 -10.26
C ASN A 154 -8.68 -1.56 -11.29
N GLU A 155 -8.95 -2.62 -12.04
CA GLU A 155 -8.05 -3.13 -13.10
C GLU A 155 -7.76 -2.15 -14.26
N ARG A 156 -8.42 -0.98 -14.29
CA ARG A 156 -8.31 -0.01 -15.39
C ARG A 156 -7.22 1.05 -15.16
N ASN A 157 -6.67 1.17 -13.95
CA ASN A 157 -5.64 2.17 -13.61
C ASN A 157 -4.21 1.58 -13.65
N ASN A 158 -4.06 0.31 -14.03
CA ASN A 158 -2.79 -0.40 -14.07
C ASN A 158 -1.84 0.09 -15.20
N ARG A 159 -2.29 1.01 -16.05
CA ARG A 159 -1.62 1.37 -17.31
C ARG A 159 -1.08 2.80 -17.28
N CYS A 160 0.17 2.95 -17.70
CA CYS A 160 0.80 4.23 -17.93
C CYS A 160 1.39 4.30 -19.35
N ARG A 161 1.21 5.44 -20.00
CA ARG A 161 1.86 5.76 -21.27
C ARG A 161 2.88 6.86 -21.02
N ALA A 162 4.15 6.52 -21.12
CA ALA A 162 5.23 7.45 -20.90
C ALA A 162 5.89 7.81 -22.24
N THR A 163 6.19 9.08 -22.44
CA THR A 163 6.85 9.58 -23.67
C THR A 163 8.21 10.11 -23.28
N ILE A 164 9.25 9.70 -24.00
CA ILE A 164 10.61 10.21 -23.78
C ILE A 164 10.86 11.31 -24.80
N PRO A 165 11.10 12.57 -24.38
CA PRO A 165 11.50 13.62 -25.29
C PRO A 165 12.87 13.30 -25.89
N LYS A 166 13.05 13.66 -27.16
CA LYS A 166 14.32 13.50 -27.85
C LYS A 166 15.37 14.43 -27.21
N GLY A 167 16.53 13.89 -26.86
CA GLY A 167 17.69 14.67 -26.42
C GLY A 167 17.82 14.90 -24.91
N ASP A 168 16.92 14.38 -24.08
CA ASP A 168 17.08 14.43 -22.61
C ASP A 168 17.76 13.17 -22.08
N PRO A 169 19.01 13.22 -21.57
CA PRO A 169 19.74 12.03 -21.10
C PRO A 169 19.02 11.27 -19.99
N SER A 170 18.16 11.93 -19.21
CA SER A 170 17.37 11.26 -18.18
C SER A 170 16.07 12.00 -17.86
N MET A 171 14.94 11.31 -17.92
CA MET A 171 13.62 11.90 -17.69
C MET A 171 12.85 11.13 -16.63
N THR A 172 12.01 11.84 -15.87
CA THR A 172 11.03 11.24 -14.97
C THR A 172 9.62 11.54 -15.47
N TYR A 173 8.90 10.50 -15.85
CA TYR A 173 7.49 10.61 -16.22
C TYR A 173 6.60 10.25 -15.03
N ARG A 174 5.65 11.12 -14.67
CA ARG A 174 4.63 10.84 -13.65
C ARG A 174 3.36 10.32 -14.32
N CYS A 175 2.94 9.15 -13.89
CA CYS A 175 1.69 8.52 -14.30
C CYS A 175 0.55 9.05 -13.42
N ARG A 176 -0.64 9.22 -14.01
CA ARG A 176 -1.84 9.73 -13.32
C ARG A 176 -2.58 8.61 -12.61
#